data_AF-A0AAV0IRM7-F1
#
_entry.id   AF-A0AAV0IRM7-F1
#
_cell.length_a   1.000
_cell.length_b   1.000
_cell.length_c   1.000
_cell.angle_alpha   90.00
_cell.angle_beta   90.00
_cell.angle_gamma   90.00
#
_symmetry.space_group_name_H-M   'P 1'
#
loop_
_entity.id
_entity.type
_entity.pdbx_description
1 polymer ?
#
loop_
_entity_poly.entity_id
_entity_poly.type
_entity_poly.pdbx_seq_one_letter_code
_entity_poly.pdbx_strand_id
1 'polypeptide(L)'
;WQIGDTQVRSDDDQELIKVLRRASTLTTSRGSSIPSKTVILTTLNSAWAGPGSILDLFLESFRAGNGTQQLMDNLVIVSLDHKAHQRCREIHRHCYAMATPGVNFTGDAFFMTEEYLLMMWRRIDFLASVLRHGFDFVFTDADILWFRNPFPHFHDDADFQIACDTYLGSASDRHNIPNGGFVYARSNHRTLHFYKYWYNSKDRFPGKHDQDVFNEIKFDPFLDGLRMRFLDTAYFGGFCQPVKDLNVAITMHANCCVGLQTKVHDLRNVLDDWKRFAKFPMEERSGVSFDWRSPRVRCR
;
A
#
# COMPACT_ATOMS: atom_id res chain seq x y z
N TRP A 1 -6.45 31.07 6.23
CA TRP A 1 -6.42 31.26 4.77
C TRP A 1 -5.69 32.56 4.46
N GLN A 2 -4.36 32.58 4.59
CA GLN A 2 -3.51 33.71 4.21
C GLN A 2 -2.83 33.40 2.87
N ILE A 3 -2.49 34.44 2.11
CA ILE A 3 -1.94 34.38 0.74
C ILE A 3 -0.67 33.49 0.63
N GLY A 4 0.07 33.30 1.72
CA GLY A 4 1.23 32.40 1.78
C GLY A 4 0.89 30.90 1.74
N ASP A 5 -0.24 30.47 2.31
CA ASP A 5 -0.64 29.04 2.33
C ASP A 5 -1.01 28.54 0.93
N THR A 6 -1.54 29.42 0.08
CA THR A 6 -1.94 29.10 -1.29
C THR A 6 -0.76 28.87 -2.23
N GLN A 7 0.35 29.58 -2.02
CA GLN A 7 1.54 29.45 -2.88
C GLN A 7 2.34 28.18 -2.57
N VAL A 8 2.57 27.90 -1.28
CA VAL A 8 3.24 26.66 -0.83
C VAL A 8 2.47 25.42 -1.30
N ARG A 9 1.13 25.44 -1.19
CA ARG A 9 0.28 24.34 -1.69
C ARG A 9 0.35 24.16 -3.20
N SER A 10 0.50 25.26 -3.96
CA SER A 10 0.66 25.21 -5.41
C SER A 10 2.01 24.60 -5.82
N ASP A 11 3.09 24.93 -5.11
CA ASP A 11 4.43 24.42 -5.43
C ASP A 11 4.58 22.94 -5.06
N ASP A 12 4.02 22.53 -3.91
CA ASP A 12 3.95 21.11 -3.50
C ASP A 12 3.14 20.28 -4.51
N ASP A 13 1.99 20.79 -4.96
CA ASP A 13 1.17 20.13 -5.98
C ASP A 13 1.92 20.00 -7.32
N GLN A 14 2.73 21.00 -7.71
CA GLN A 14 3.53 20.92 -8.94
C GLN A 14 4.61 19.84 -8.87
N GLU A 15 5.35 19.74 -7.76
CA GLU A 15 6.39 18.71 -7.60
C GLU A 15 5.75 17.31 -7.51
N LEU A 16 4.61 17.18 -6.81
CA LEU A 16 3.84 15.93 -6.78
C LEU A 16 3.46 15.50 -8.19
N ILE A 17 2.81 16.37 -8.97
CA ILE A 17 2.38 16.07 -10.34
C ILE A 17 3.57 15.63 -11.20
N LYS A 18 4.71 16.31 -11.07
CA LYS A 18 5.92 15.99 -11.82
C LYS A 18 6.47 14.60 -11.49
N VAL A 19 6.50 14.21 -10.21
CA VAL A 19 6.92 12.87 -9.79
C VAL A 19 5.93 11.81 -10.30
N LEU A 20 4.62 12.03 -10.16
CA LEU A 20 3.58 11.12 -10.63
C LEU A 20 3.62 10.90 -12.15
N ARG A 21 3.83 11.97 -12.94
CA ARG A 21 4.00 11.87 -14.40
C ARG A 21 5.24 11.05 -14.77
N ARG A 22 6.36 11.24 -14.07
CA ARG A 22 7.58 10.46 -14.33
C ARG A 22 7.38 8.97 -14.06
N ALA A 23 6.74 8.62 -12.94
CA ALA A 23 6.46 7.22 -12.60
C ALA A 23 5.46 6.55 -13.56
N SER A 24 4.42 7.27 -14.01
CA SER A 24 3.37 6.71 -14.86
C SER A 24 3.70 6.65 -16.37
N THR A 25 4.80 7.26 -16.83
CA THR A 25 5.17 7.32 -18.26
C THR A 25 6.13 6.22 -18.70
N LEU A 26 6.93 5.66 -17.78
CA LEU A 26 7.94 4.62 -18.08
C LEU A 26 7.30 3.29 -18.54
N THR A 27 6.03 3.10 -18.21
CA THR A 27 5.20 1.91 -18.38
C THR A 27 4.93 1.55 -19.85
N THR A 28 4.80 2.55 -20.73
CA THR A 28 4.47 2.35 -22.15
C THR A 28 5.62 1.74 -22.97
N SER A 29 6.85 1.74 -22.44
CA SER A 29 8.05 1.36 -23.20
C SER A 29 8.54 -0.09 -23.02
N ARG A 30 8.02 -0.82 -22.01
CA ARG A 30 8.59 -2.12 -21.57
C ARG A 30 7.59 -3.28 -21.44
N GLY A 31 6.39 -3.17 -22.02
CA GLY A 31 5.38 -4.24 -21.95
C GLY A 31 4.77 -4.44 -20.54
N SER A 32 4.81 -3.41 -19.70
CA SER A 32 4.17 -3.43 -18.38
C SER A 32 2.65 -3.40 -18.55
N SER A 33 1.94 -4.34 -17.93
CA SER A 33 0.47 -4.48 -18.01
C SER A 33 -0.29 -3.51 -17.09
N ILE A 34 0.39 -2.49 -16.57
CA ILE A 34 -0.22 -1.46 -15.73
C ILE A 34 -1.01 -0.49 -16.64
N PRO A 35 -2.25 -0.12 -16.29
CA PRO A 35 -3.02 0.89 -17.02
C PRO A 35 -2.30 2.25 -17.10
N SER A 36 -2.58 3.01 -18.16
CA SER A 36 -2.04 4.36 -18.33
C SER A 36 -2.44 5.26 -17.14
N LYS A 37 -1.51 6.08 -16.64
CA LYS A 37 -1.69 6.98 -15.47
C LYS A 37 -1.89 6.28 -14.12
N THR A 38 -1.56 5.00 -13.99
CA THR A 38 -1.51 4.35 -12.68
C THR A 38 -0.11 4.44 -12.06
N VAL A 39 -0.04 4.81 -10.79
CA VAL A 39 1.18 4.80 -9.97
C VAL A 39 1.07 3.78 -8.84
N ILE A 40 2.19 3.30 -8.33
CA ILE A 40 2.24 2.52 -7.09
C ILE A 40 2.81 3.44 -6.01
N LEU A 41 2.14 3.54 -4.87
CA LEU A 41 2.48 4.46 -3.80
C LEU A 41 2.78 3.67 -2.54
N THR A 42 3.86 4.03 -1.86
CA THR A 42 4.14 3.56 -0.50
C THR A 42 4.61 4.72 0.36
N THR A 43 4.34 4.68 1.65
CA THR A 43 4.83 5.67 2.62
C THR A 43 6.02 5.14 3.40
N LEU A 44 7.01 5.99 3.67
CA LEU A 44 8.24 5.62 4.36
C LEU A 44 8.61 6.66 5.42
N ASN A 45 8.84 6.21 6.65
CA ASN A 45 9.53 7.00 7.67
C ASN A 45 10.90 6.38 8.02
N SER A 46 11.70 7.12 8.77
CA SER A 46 13.08 6.81 9.11
C SER A 46 13.28 5.52 9.89
N ALA A 47 12.27 5.01 10.59
CA ALA A 47 12.34 3.73 11.29
C ALA A 47 12.45 2.54 10.31
N TRP A 48 11.80 2.63 9.16
CA TRP A 48 11.71 1.57 8.15
C TRP A 48 12.79 1.69 7.06
N ALA A 49 13.49 2.82 7.02
CA ALA A 49 14.44 3.19 5.97
C ALA A 49 15.88 2.67 6.18
N GLY A 50 16.20 2.08 7.34
CA GLY A 50 17.55 1.59 7.62
C GLY A 50 18.03 0.52 6.61
N PRO A 51 19.34 0.44 6.31
CA PRO A 51 19.88 -0.66 5.50
C PRO A 51 19.54 -2.03 6.09
N GLY A 52 19.11 -2.97 5.24
CA GLY A 52 18.65 -4.30 5.62
C GLY A 52 17.31 -4.35 6.34
N SER A 53 16.61 -3.21 6.46
CA SER A 53 15.28 -3.07 7.07
C SER A 53 14.17 -3.28 6.03
N ILE A 54 12.95 -2.90 6.41
CA ILE A 54 11.71 -3.19 5.69
C ILE A 54 11.72 -2.68 4.25
N LEU A 55 12.22 -1.46 4.01
CA LEU A 55 12.29 -0.91 2.65
C LEU A 55 13.13 -1.78 1.70
N ASP A 56 14.24 -2.33 2.19
CA ASP A 56 15.11 -3.17 1.35
C ASP A 56 14.41 -4.49 1.00
N LEU A 57 13.69 -5.10 1.96
CA LEU A 57 12.87 -6.31 1.73
C LEU A 57 11.71 -6.04 0.78
N PHE A 58 11.04 -4.90 0.93
CA PHE A 58 9.98 -4.43 0.04
C PHE A 58 10.47 -4.37 -1.40
N LEU A 59 11.54 -3.61 -1.67
CA LEU A 59 12.11 -3.48 -3.02
C LEU A 59 12.67 -4.80 -3.55
N GLU A 60 13.25 -5.63 -2.69
CA GLU A 60 13.72 -6.96 -3.08
C GLU A 60 12.57 -7.89 -3.51
N SER A 61 11.41 -7.80 -2.86
CA SER A 61 10.23 -8.59 -3.24
C SER A 61 9.77 -8.30 -4.67
N PHE A 62 9.75 -7.03 -5.09
CA PHE A 62 9.47 -6.68 -6.49
C PHE A 62 10.47 -7.31 -7.47
N ARG A 63 11.75 -7.42 -7.12
CA ARG A 63 12.76 -8.04 -7.99
C ARG A 63 12.64 -9.56 -8.03
N ALA A 64 12.25 -10.18 -6.93
CA ALA A 64 12.11 -11.63 -6.80
C ALA A 64 10.74 -12.16 -7.24
N GLY A 65 9.73 -11.30 -7.38
CA GLY A 65 8.38 -11.68 -7.79
C GLY A 65 8.26 -11.91 -9.30
N ASN A 66 7.21 -12.64 -9.67
CA ASN A 66 6.90 -12.96 -11.06
C ASN A 66 6.10 -11.82 -11.71
N GLY A 67 6.71 -11.13 -12.67
CA GLY A 67 6.09 -10.01 -13.37
C GLY A 67 5.93 -8.74 -12.52
N THR A 68 6.62 -8.65 -11.38
CA THR A 68 6.57 -7.50 -10.47
C THR A 68 7.74 -6.54 -10.67
N GLN A 69 8.90 -7.00 -11.18
CA GLN A 69 10.09 -6.16 -11.31
C GLN A 69 9.85 -4.91 -12.16
N GLN A 70 9.13 -5.01 -13.27
CA GLN A 70 8.79 -3.85 -14.10
C GLN A 70 7.87 -2.84 -13.39
N LEU A 71 7.11 -3.27 -12.38
CA LEU A 71 6.19 -2.39 -11.65
C LEU A 71 6.95 -1.38 -10.78
N MET A 72 8.24 -1.64 -10.47
CA MET A 72 9.10 -0.71 -9.75
C MET A 72 9.29 0.63 -10.49
N ASP A 73 9.20 0.63 -11.82
CA ASP A 73 9.27 1.87 -12.60
C ASP A 73 8.07 2.80 -12.32
N ASN A 74 6.94 2.25 -11.82
CA ASN A 74 5.73 2.98 -11.42
C ASN A 74 5.67 3.28 -9.92
N LEU A 75 6.60 2.77 -9.12
CA LEU A 75 6.63 2.98 -7.67
C LEU A 75 7.09 4.39 -7.34
N VAL A 76 6.32 5.11 -6.52
CA VAL A 76 6.70 6.36 -5.87
C VAL A 76 6.73 6.14 -4.36
N ILE A 77 7.88 6.41 -3.75
CA ILE A 77 8.04 6.34 -2.30
C ILE A 77 7.80 7.74 -1.71
N VAL A 78 6.77 7.84 -0.89
CA VAL A 78 6.36 9.05 -0.19
C VAL A 78 7.04 9.09 1.17
N SER A 79 8.06 9.94 1.29
CA SER A 79 8.88 10.06 2.50
C SER A 79 8.23 11.01 3.49
N LEU A 80 8.13 10.59 4.75
CA LEU A 80 7.48 11.33 5.85
C LEU A 80 8.46 12.20 6.65
N ASP A 81 9.76 11.96 6.48
CA ASP A 81 10.85 12.72 7.11
C ASP A 81 12.10 12.78 6.21
N HIS A 82 13.04 13.66 6.58
CA HIS A 82 14.24 13.93 5.81
C HIS A 82 15.15 12.70 5.66
N LYS A 83 15.30 11.87 6.70
CA LYS A 83 16.19 10.70 6.68
C LYS A 83 15.63 9.62 5.78
N ALA A 84 14.32 9.38 5.82
CA ALA A 84 13.62 8.52 4.86
C ALA A 84 13.76 9.04 3.42
N HIS A 85 13.64 10.35 3.22
CA HIS A 85 13.76 10.94 1.89
C HIS A 85 15.17 10.83 1.30
N GLN A 86 16.19 11.04 2.13
CA GLN A 86 17.59 10.81 1.72
C GLN A 86 17.80 9.36 1.32
N ARG A 87 17.38 8.40 2.16
CA ARG A 87 17.48 6.97 1.83
C ARG A 87 16.78 6.64 0.52
N CYS A 88 15.55 7.14 0.33
CA CYS A 88 14.81 6.91 -0.90
C CYS A 88 15.62 7.34 -2.13
N ARG A 89 16.18 8.56 -2.12
CA ARG A 89 16.95 9.09 -3.25
C ARG A 89 18.23 8.32 -3.54
N GLU A 90 18.80 7.64 -2.54
CA GLU A 90 19.98 6.78 -2.71
C GLU A 90 19.67 5.47 -3.44
N ILE A 91 18.48 4.90 -3.25
CA ILE A 91 18.16 3.53 -3.70
C ILE A 91 17.01 3.42 -4.70
N HIS A 92 16.25 4.50 -4.91
CA HIS A 92 15.06 4.53 -5.76
C HIS A 92 14.92 5.83 -6.56
N ARG A 93 14.29 5.76 -7.73
CA ARG A 93 14.22 6.88 -8.68
C ARG A 93 13.12 7.89 -8.35
N HIS A 94 11.99 7.42 -7.84
CA HIS A 94 10.80 8.27 -7.67
C HIS A 94 10.49 8.43 -6.18
N CYS A 95 10.95 9.56 -5.64
CA CYS A 95 10.79 9.93 -4.24
C CYS A 95 10.01 11.23 -4.16
N TYR A 96 9.04 11.30 -3.25
CA TYR A 96 8.31 12.51 -2.95
C TYR A 96 8.40 12.79 -1.44
N ALA A 97 8.86 13.98 -1.06
CA ALA A 97 8.86 14.38 0.35
C ALA A 97 7.50 15.00 0.67
N MET A 98 6.70 14.34 1.51
CA MET A 98 5.41 14.89 1.91
C MET A 98 5.61 15.86 3.07
N ALA A 99 5.09 17.07 2.91
CA ALA A 99 5.10 18.06 3.98
C ALA A 99 4.29 17.57 5.20
N THR A 100 4.97 17.57 6.34
CA THR A 100 4.47 17.16 7.65
C THR A 100 4.62 18.29 8.68
N PRO A 101 3.95 19.45 8.50
CA PRO A 101 4.15 20.60 9.39
C PRO A 101 3.78 20.24 10.84
N GLY A 102 4.70 20.51 11.76
CA GLY A 102 4.46 20.37 13.20
C GLY A 102 4.55 18.96 13.78
N VAL A 103 4.90 17.93 12.99
CA VAL A 103 5.06 16.57 13.51
C VAL A 103 6.41 15.96 13.17
N ASN A 104 7.15 15.57 14.21
CA ASN A 104 8.41 14.88 14.06
C ASN A 104 8.20 13.36 14.00
N PHE A 105 8.21 12.79 12.79
CA PHE A 105 8.02 11.34 12.57
C PHE A 105 9.29 10.50 12.76
N THR A 106 10.29 11.00 13.50
CA THR A 106 11.49 10.24 13.83
C THR A 106 11.20 9.19 14.91
N GLY A 107 10.84 7.97 14.51
CA GLY A 107 10.68 6.84 15.42
C GLY A 107 9.70 5.76 14.93
N ASP A 108 9.69 4.62 15.62
CA ASP A 108 8.55 3.69 15.59
C ASP A 108 7.37 4.45 16.22
N ALA A 109 6.53 5.10 15.42
CA ALA A 109 5.32 5.72 15.94
C ALA A 109 4.54 4.65 16.71
N PHE A 110 4.44 4.80 18.03
CA PHE A 110 3.69 3.86 18.85
C PHE A 110 2.27 3.85 18.31
N PHE A 111 1.80 2.65 17.97
CA PHE A 111 0.49 2.45 17.40
C PHE A 111 -0.58 3.18 18.23
N MET A 112 -1.48 3.92 17.56
CA MET A 112 -2.58 4.72 18.16
C MET A 112 -2.18 6.01 18.91
N THR A 113 -0.96 6.53 18.81
CA THR A 113 -0.68 7.90 19.30
C THR A 113 -1.35 8.97 18.43
N GLU A 114 -1.44 10.20 18.94
CA GLU A 114 -1.99 11.34 18.18
C GLU A 114 -1.21 11.58 16.89
N GLU A 115 0.12 11.44 16.91
CA GLU A 115 0.97 11.56 15.73
C GLU A 115 0.69 10.44 14.71
N TYR A 116 0.45 9.21 15.18
CA TYR A 116 0.06 8.10 14.32
C TYR A 116 -1.28 8.37 13.63
N LEU A 117 -2.29 8.81 14.39
CA LEU A 117 -3.61 9.14 13.83
C LEU A 117 -3.51 10.28 12.80
N LEU A 118 -2.75 11.33 13.11
CA LEU A 118 -2.51 12.42 12.16
C LEU A 118 -1.83 11.91 10.87
N MET A 119 -0.86 11.01 11.00
CA MET A 119 -0.17 10.39 9.86
C MET A 119 -1.12 9.59 8.97
N MET A 120 -1.99 8.76 9.55
CA MET A 120 -2.97 7.97 8.80
C MET A 120 -3.97 8.87 8.08
N TRP A 121 -4.47 9.92 8.72
CA TRP A 121 -5.37 10.87 8.07
C TRP A 121 -4.67 11.70 6.99
N ARG A 122 -3.40 12.08 7.20
CA ARG A 122 -2.58 12.75 6.19
C ARG A 122 -2.37 11.88 4.96
N ARG A 123 -2.20 10.55 5.14
CA ARG A 123 -2.19 9.59 4.03
C ARG A 123 -3.48 9.66 3.22
N ILE A 124 -4.65 9.64 3.85
CA ILE A 124 -5.93 9.72 3.14
C ILE A 124 -6.06 11.03 2.34
N ASP A 125 -5.68 12.18 2.92
CA ASP A 125 -5.68 13.49 2.23
C ASP A 125 -4.71 13.50 1.03
N PHE A 126 -3.51 12.95 1.21
CA PHE A 126 -2.52 12.81 0.14
C PHE A 126 -3.05 11.96 -1.02
N LEU A 127 -3.62 10.79 -0.73
CA LEU A 127 -4.23 9.91 -1.74
C LEU A 127 -5.40 10.60 -2.46
N ALA A 128 -6.19 11.42 -1.77
CA ALA A 128 -7.21 12.26 -2.39
C ALA A 128 -6.60 13.29 -3.36
N SER A 129 -5.40 13.83 -3.06
CA SER A 129 -4.68 14.72 -3.97
C SER A 129 -4.23 14.01 -5.25
N VAL A 130 -3.69 12.79 -5.14
CA VAL A 130 -3.31 11.97 -6.29
C VAL A 130 -4.50 11.75 -7.24
N LEU A 131 -5.67 11.39 -6.68
CA LEU A 131 -6.92 11.22 -7.45
C LEU A 131 -7.35 12.53 -8.10
N ARG A 132 -7.26 13.66 -7.38
CA ARG A 132 -7.61 15.00 -7.90
C ARG A 132 -6.78 15.38 -9.11
N HIS A 133 -5.53 14.92 -9.19
CA HIS A 133 -4.64 15.15 -10.32
C HIS A 133 -4.79 14.13 -11.46
N GLY A 134 -5.78 13.23 -11.39
CA GLY A 134 -6.11 12.34 -12.50
C GLY A 134 -5.28 11.05 -12.57
N PHE A 135 -4.63 10.66 -11.47
CA PHE A 135 -3.86 9.42 -11.40
C PHE A 135 -4.64 8.34 -10.64
N ASP A 136 -4.70 7.15 -11.23
CA ASP A 136 -5.06 5.94 -10.50
C ASP A 136 -3.87 5.56 -9.61
N PHE A 137 -4.13 4.86 -8.51
CA PHE A 137 -3.04 4.38 -7.68
C PHE A 137 -3.30 3.00 -7.09
N VAL A 138 -2.22 2.22 -6.96
CA VAL A 138 -2.13 1.17 -5.96
C VAL A 138 -1.38 1.73 -4.76
N PHE A 139 -1.98 1.74 -3.58
CA PHE A 139 -1.27 2.01 -2.34
C PHE A 139 -0.86 0.69 -1.69
N THR A 140 0.36 0.63 -1.18
CA THR A 140 0.91 -0.51 -0.45
C THR A 140 1.73 -0.04 0.73
N ASP A 141 1.49 -0.60 1.92
CA ASP A 141 2.38 -0.43 3.05
C ASP A 141 3.74 -1.07 2.73
N ALA A 142 4.80 -0.52 3.34
CA ALA A 142 6.18 -0.94 3.06
C ALA A 142 6.49 -2.35 3.58
N ASP A 143 5.69 -2.89 4.49
CA ASP A 143 5.81 -4.24 5.05
C ASP A 143 4.91 -5.27 4.35
N ILE A 144 4.56 -4.99 3.09
CA ILE A 144 3.91 -5.93 2.17
C ILE A 144 4.91 -6.41 1.13
N LEU A 145 5.11 -7.73 1.05
CA LEU A 145 5.91 -8.35 -0.01
C LEU A 145 5.06 -8.56 -1.25
N TRP A 146 5.66 -8.32 -2.41
CA TRP A 146 5.04 -8.50 -3.72
C TRP A 146 5.61 -9.75 -4.41
N PHE A 147 4.74 -10.68 -4.78
CA PHE A 147 5.10 -11.95 -5.39
C PHE A 147 4.63 -12.10 -6.83
N ARG A 148 3.48 -11.49 -7.16
CA ARG A 148 2.92 -11.50 -8.51
C ARG A 148 2.35 -10.13 -8.88
N ASN A 149 2.24 -9.91 -10.17
CA ASN A 149 1.53 -8.75 -10.70
C ASN A 149 0.05 -8.78 -10.27
N PRO A 150 -0.45 -7.79 -9.51
CA PRO A 150 -1.81 -7.81 -8.99
C PRO A 150 -2.86 -7.37 -10.01
N PHE A 151 -2.46 -6.66 -11.09
CA PHE A 151 -3.38 -6.04 -12.04
C PHE A 151 -4.37 -7.02 -12.69
N PRO A 152 -3.97 -8.25 -13.09
CA PRO A 152 -4.90 -9.24 -13.61
C PRO A 152 -5.98 -9.72 -12.61
N HIS A 153 -5.79 -9.47 -11.32
CA HIS A 153 -6.70 -9.88 -10.25
C HIS A 153 -7.59 -8.74 -9.75
N PHE A 154 -7.42 -7.54 -10.29
CA PHE A 154 -8.30 -6.41 -9.96
C PHE A 154 -9.61 -6.48 -10.75
N HIS A 155 -10.69 -6.03 -10.12
CA HIS A 155 -11.98 -5.93 -10.76
C HIS A 155 -12.05 -4.71 -11.68
N ASP A 156 -12.36 -4.93 -12.96
CA ASP A 156 -12.39 -3.86 -13.96
C ASP A 156 -13.53 -2.85 -13.79
N ASP A 157 -14.61 -3.26 -13.14
CA ASP A 157 -15.78 -2.43 -12.85
C ASP A 157 -15.66 -1.67 -11.53
N ALA A 158 -14.60 -1.86 -10.75
CA ALA A 158 -14.49 -1.24 -9.43
C ALA A 158 -13.91 0.18 -9.48
N ASP A 159 -14.45 1.05 -8.65
CA ASP A 159 -13.94 2.41 -8.43
C ASP A 159 -12.85 2.41 -7.35
N PHE A 160 -13.02 1.55 -6.34
CA PHE A 160 -12.13 1.39 -5.18
C PHE A 160 -12.07 -0.08 -4.75
N GLN A 161 -10.87 -0.61 -4.51
CA GLN A 161 -10.64 -1.99 -4.09
C GLN A 161 -9.64 -2.03 -2.96
N ILE A 162 -9.87 -2.85 -1.94
CA ILE A 162 -9.05 -2.90 -0.72
C ILE A 162 -8.83 -4.34 -0.28
N ALA A 163 -7.61 -4.65 0.18
CA ALA A 163 -7.31 -5.95 0.79
C ALA A 163 -8.11 -6.16 2.08
N CYS A 164 -8.08 -7.38 2.61
CA CYS A 164 -8.84 -7.74 3.80
C CYS A 164 -7.95 -8.38 4.87
N ASP A 165 -8.25 -8.09 6.14
CA ASP A 165 -7.84 -8.94 7.25
C ASP A 165 -8.75 -10.15 7.38
N THR A 166 -9.99 -10.08 6.89
CA THR A 166 -10.91 -11.22 6.78
C THR A 166 -11.84 -11.08 5.59
N TYR A 167 -11.79 -12.08 4.70
CA TYR A 167 -12.64 -12.17 3.52
C TYR A 167 -13.75 -13.22 3.73
N LEU A 168 -15.01 -12.82 3.56
CA LEU A 168 -16.23 -13.61 3.80
C LEU A 168 -16.72 -14.36 2.55
N GLY A 169 -15.96 -14.34 1.46
CA GLY A 169 -16.24 -15.12 0.24
C GLY A 169 -16.83 -14.34 -0.92
N SER A 170 -17.17 -13.05 -0.75
CA SER A 170 -17.69 -12.21 -1.82
C SER A 170 -17.00 -10.84 -1.88
N ALA A 171 -16.49 -10.48 -3.04
CA ALA A 171 -15.77 -9.23 -3.27
C ALA A 171 -16.67 -8.00 -3.15
N SER A 172 -17.99 -8.13 -3.27
CA SER A 172 -18.93 -7.02 -3.11
C SER A 172 -19.51 -6.90 -1.70
N ASP A 173 -19.23 -7.85 -0.81
CA ASP A 173 -19.81 -7.85 0.53
C ASP A 173 -19.14 -6.80 1.42
N ARG A 174 -19.90 -5.78 1.84
CA ARG A 174 -19.41 -4.72 2.72
C ARG A 174 -19.06 -5.23 4.12
N HIS A 175 -19.47 -6.43 4.51
CA HIS A 175 -19.14 -7.03 5.81
C HIS A 175 -17.72 -7.60 5.89
N ASN A 176 -17.00 -7.73 4.76
CA ASN A 176 -15.57 -8.03 4.78
C ASN A 176 -14.82 -7.07 5.70
N ILE A 177 -13.77 -7.54 6.38
CA ILE A 177 -12.93 -6.72 7.26
C ILE A 177 -11.75 -6.21 6.43
N PRO A 178 -11.75 -4.95 5.97
CA PRO A 178 -10.73 -4.39 5.11
C PRO A 178 -9.43 -4.14 5.86
N ASN A 179 -8.33 -4.26 5.13
CA ASN A 179 -6.98 -3.89 5.53
C ASN A 179 -6.50 -2.73 4.64
N GLY A 180 -6.23 -1.58 5.24
CA GLY A 180 -5.81 -0.36 4.56
C GLY A 180 -4.38 -0.39 4.00
N GLY A 181 -3.64 -1.47 4.26
CA GLY A 181 -2.27 -1.61 3.80
C GLY A 181 -2.14 -1.91 2.31
N PHE A 182 -3.20 -2.38 1.63
CA PHE A 182 -3.17 -2.56 0.18
C PHE A 182 -4.48 -2.14 -0.47
N VAL A 183 -4.42 -1.16 -1.37
CA VAL A 183 -5.60 -0.54 -2.00
C VAL A 183 -5.32 -0.29 -3.47
N TYR A 184 -6.31 -0.52 -4.34
CA TYR A 184 -6.32 -0.01 -5.71
C TYR A 184 -7.51 0.94 -5.92
N ALA A 185 -7.24 2.19 -6.28
CA ALA A 185 -8.25 3.22 -6.46
C ALA A 185 -8.12 3.89 -7.83
N ARG A 186 -9.24 4.01 -8.53
CA ARG A 186 -9.31 4.70 -9.82
C ARG A 186 -9.67 6.17 -9.65
N SER A 187 -9.01 7.04 -10.38
CA SER A 187 -9.32 8.47 -10.46
C SER A 187 -10.61 8.68 -11.24
N ASN A 188 -11.69 8.94 -10.49
CA ASN A 188 -12.96 9.39 -11.01
C ASN A 188 -13.69 10.20 -9.92
N HIS A 189 -14.80 10.84 -10.31
CA HIS A 189 -15.54 11.69 -9.38
C HIS A 189 -16.08 10.94 -8.16
N ARG A 190 -16.48 9.67 -8.30
CA ARG A 190 -17.02 8.86 -7.19
C ARG A 190 -15.94 8.54 -6.17
N THR A 191 -14.77 8.08 -6.63
CA THR A 191 -13.63 7.77 -5.77
C THR A 191 -13.11 9.03 -5.07
N LEU A 192 -13.00 10.16 -5.78
CA LEU A 192 -12.57 11.42 -5.17
C LEU A 192 -13.56 11.92 -4.11
N HIS A 193 -14.86 11.79 -4.36
CA HIS A 193 -15.91 12.14 -3.40
C HIS A 193 -15.85 11.24 -2.16
N PHE A 194 -15.65 9.93 -2.35
CA PHE A 194 -15.42 8.97 -1.28
C PHE A 194 -14.20 9.34 -0.43
N TYR A 195 -13.03 9.59 -1.01
CA TYR A 195 -11.84 9.94 -0.25
C TYR A 195 -12.00 11.24 0.57
N LYS A 196 -12.70 12.25 0.02
CA LYS A 196 -13.05 13.47 0.77
C LYS A 196 -13.97 13.15 1.95
N TYR A 197 -14.98 12.33 1.73
CA TYR A 197 -15.90 11.90 2.77
C TYR A 197 -15.20 11.11 3.88
N TRP A 198 -14.33 10.18 3.49
CA TRP A 198 -13.55 9.38 4.42
C TRP A 198 -12.64 10.26 5.27
N TYR A 199 -11.86 11.16 4.65
CA TYR A 199 -11.02 12.12 5.38
C TYR A 199 -11.81 12.98 6.37
N ASN A 200 -12.93 13.56 5.94
CA ASN A 200 -13.77 14.40 6.80
C ASN A 200 -14.49 13.61 7.90
N SER A 201 -14.65 12.29 7.74
CA SER A 201 -15.29 11.44 8.74
C SER A 201 -14.49 11.32 10.03
N LYS A 202 -13.18 11.58 10.01
CA LYS A 202 -12.33 11.58 11.21
C LYS A 202 -12.88 12.42 12.36
N ASP A 203 -13.57 13.52 12.05
CA ASP A 203 -14.12 14.44 13.05
C ASP A 203 -15.34 13.84 13.80
N ARG A 204 -16.03 12.88 13.18
CA ARG A 204 -17.14 12.12 13.81
C ARG A 204 -16.65 10.93 14.63
N PHE A 205 -15.40 10.52 14.45
CA PHE A 205 -14.81 9.33 15.05
C PHE A 205 -13.46 9.65 15.71
N PRO A 206 -13.45 10.51 16.73
CA PRO A 206 -12.21 10.89 17.40
C PRO A 206 -11.53 9.66 18.01
N GLY A 207 -10.20 9.59 17.89
CA GLY A 207 -9.39 8.48 18.42
C GLY A 207 -9.36 7.21 17.55
N LYS A 208 -10.15 7.15 16.46
CA LYS A 208 -10.09 6.04 15.49
C LYS A 208 -9.14 6.36 14.34
N HIS A 209 -8.41 5.35 13.86
CA HIS A 209 -7.59 5.48 12.66
C HIS A 209 -8.43 5.30 11.39
N ASP A 210 -7.81 5.49 10.23
CA ASP A 210 -8.49 5.51 8.94
C ASP A 210 -9.23 4.20 8.60
N GLN A 211 -8.64 3.03 8.82
CA GLN A 211 -9.29 1.74 8.58
C GLN A 211 -10.44 1.46 9.57
N ASP A 212 -10.32 1.85 10.84
CA ASP A 212 -11.44 1.77 11.79
C ASP A 212 -12.62 2.63 11.33
N VAL A 213 -12.35 3.87 10.92
CA VAL A 213 -13.40 4.76 10.41
C VAL A 213 -13.98 4.23 9.10
N PHE A 214 -13.16 3.65 8.22
CA PHE A 214 -13.64 3.04 6.99
C PHE A 214 -14.63 1.90 7.28
N ASN A 215 -14.35 1.08 8.30
CA ASN A 215 -15.24 0.01 8.74
C ASN A 215 -16.61 0.52 9.19
N GLU A 216 -16.69 1.70 9.78
CA GLU A 216 -17.95 2.34 10.17
C GLU A 216 -18.68 2.91 8.95
N ILE A 217 -17.97 3.71 8.13
CA ILE A 217 -18.61 4.50 7.07
C ILE A 217 -18.94 3.72 5.81
N LYS A 218 -18.35 2.52 5.59
CA LYS A 218 -18.60 1.72 4.37
C LYS A 218 -20.06 1.31 4.18
N PHE A 219 -20.87 1.36 5.24
CA PHE A 219 -22.30 1.09 5.22
C PHE A 219 -23.18 2.33 5.01
N ASP A 220 -22.58 3.52 4.99
CA ASP A 220 -23.31 4.76 4.84
C ASP A 220 -23.97 4.86 3.44
N PRO A 221 -25.26 5.22 3.34
CA PRO A 221 -25.94 5.42 2.05
C PRO A 221 -25.24 6.43 1.14
N PHE A 222 -24.46 7.35 1.70
CA PHE A 222 -23.60 8.27 0.96
C PHE A 222 -22.65 7.53 -0.03
N LEU A 223 -22.33 6.26 0.23
CA LEU A 223 -21.43 5.44 -0.58
C LEU A 223 -22.14 4.48 -1.53
N ASP A 224 -23.46 4.52 -1.67
CA ASP A 224 -24.19 3.59 -2.54
C ASP A 224 -23.86 3.71 -4.03
N GLY A 225 -23.34 4.86 -4.46
CA GLY A 225 -22.83 5.05 -5.81
C GLY A 225 -21.40 4.53 -6.04
N LEU A 226 -20.64 4.21 -4.99
CA LEU A 226 -19.25 3.78 -5.10
C LEU A 226 -19.16 2.26 -5.34
N ARG A 227 -18.55 1.85 -6.45
CA ARG A 227 -18.29 0.44 -6.72
C ARG A 227 -17.07 -0.03 -5.95
N MET A 228 -17.31 -0.47 -4.72
CA MET A 228 -16.30 -1.03 -3.82
C MET A 228 -16.11 -2.53 -4.06
N ARG A 229 -14.85 -2.98 -4.05
CA ARG A 229 -14.51 -4.41 -3.99
C ARG A 229 -13.52 -4.70 -2.87
N PHE A 230 -13.61 -5.91 -2.34
CA PHE A 230 -12.74 -6.45 -1.31
C PHE A 230 -11.90 -7.54 -1.93
N LEU A 231 -10.58 -7.45 -1.76
CA LEU A 231 -9.64 -8.39 -2.35
C LEU A 231 -9.51 -9.63 -1.46
N ASP A 232 -9.59 -10.80 -2.09
CA ASP A 232 -9.61 -12.10 -1.42
C ASP A 232 -8.24 -12.43 -0.78
N THR A 233 -8.27 -12.85 0.49
CA THR A 233 -7.07 -13.23 1.26
C THR A 233 -6.41 -14.50 0.74
N ALA A 234 -7.06 -15.26 -0.13
CA ALA A 234 -6.44 -16.35 -0.89
C ALA A 234 -5.32 -15.86 -1.84
N TYR A 235 -5.35 -14.59 -2.26
CA TYR A 235 -4.32 -14.00 -3.14
C TYR A 235 -3.55 -12.87 -2.44
N PHE A 236 -4.28 -12.02 -1.69
CA PHE A 236 -3.76 -10.85 -0.99
C PHE A 236 -3.75 -11.12 0.52
N GLY A 237 -2.90 -12.06 0.95
CA GLY A 237 -2.87 -12.50 2.34
C GLY A 237 -2.00 -11.63 3.25
N GLY A 238 -2.00 -11.99 4.52
CA GLY A 238 -1.12 -11.43 5.53
C GLY A 238 -0.78 -12.45 6.60
N PHE A 239 0.11 -12.14 7.55
CA PHE A 239 0.51 -13.08 8.60
C PHE A 239 -0.67 -13.60 9.45
N CYS A 240 -1.71 -12.79 9.64
CA CYS A 240 -2.94 -13.21 10.31
C CYS A 240 -3.82 -14.17 9.47
N GLN A 241 -3.78 -14.03 8.14
CA GLN A 241 -4.48 -14.89 7.18
C GLN A 241 -3.55 -15.20 6.01
N PRO A 242 -2.57 -16.10 6.19
CA PRO A 242 -1.57 -16.33 5.17
C PRO A 242 -2.19 -16.96 3.93
N VAL A 243 -1.74 -16.53 2.75
CA VAL A 243 -2.05 -17.23 1.50
C VAL A 243 -1.61 -18.68 1.63
N LYS A 244 -2.51 -19.63 1.43
CA LYS A 244 -2.16 -21.06 1.58
C LYS A 244 -1.43 -21.63 0.36
N ASP A 245 -1.80 -21.18 -0.83
CA ASP A 245 -1.24 -21.68 -2.09
C ASP A 245 -0.25 -20.67 -2.69
N LEU A 246 1.04 -21.00 -2.64
CA LEU A 246 2.11 -20.18 -3.21
C LEU A 246 1.99 -20.03 -4.73
N ASN A 247 1.26 -20.90 -5.43
CA ASN A 247 1.03 -20.75 -6.87
C ASN A 247 0.25 -19.48 -7.18
N VAL A 248 -0.66 -19.08 -6.30
CA VAL A 248 -1.56 -17.94 -6.51
C VAL A 248 -1.24 -16.72 -5.65
N ALA A 249 -0.29 -16.81 -4.71
CA ALA A 249 0.10 -15.70 -3.85
C ALA A 249 0.51 -14.44 -4.65
N ILE A 250 -0.16 -13.32 -4.39
CA ILE A 250 0.12 -12.01 -5.01
C ILE A 250 0.89 -11.13 -4.05
N THR A 251 0.42 -11.00 -2.81
CA THR A 251 1.08 -10.26 -1.75
C THR A 251 1.04 -10.99 -0.42
N MET A 252 1.96 -10.64 0.47
CA MET A 252 1.90 -11.01 1.89
C MET A 252 2.21 -9.79 2.76
N HIS A 253 1.24 -9.36 3.56
CA HIS A 253 1.38 -8.28 4.54
C HIS A 253 1.87 -8.81 5.90
N ALA A 254 2.87 -8.18 6.52
CA ALA A 254 3.20 -8.39 7.93
C ALA A 254 2.18 -7.74 8.90
N ASN A 255 0.88 -7.87 8.61
CA ASN A 255 -0.19 -7.46 9.51
C ASN A 255 -0.17 -8.32 10.79
N CYS A 256 -0.80 -7.84 11.86
CA CYS A 256 -0.80 -8.52 13.18
C CYS A 256 0.60 -8.84 13.74
N CYS A 257 1.62 -8.11 13.31
CA CYS A 257 2.96 -8.25 13.81
C CYS A 257 3.44 -6.94 14.44
N VAL A 258 4.01 -7.04 15.64
CA VAL A 258 4.47 -5.87 16.39
C VAL A 258 6.00 -5.87 16.49
N GLY A 259 6.57 -4.69 16.27
CA GLY A 259 8.00 -4.42 16.40
C GLY A 259 8.78 -4.62 15.10
N LEU A 260 9.61 -3.63 14.78
CA LEU A 260 10.39 -3.58 13.55
C LEU A 260 11.26 -4.83 13.33
N GLN A 261 12.01 -5.25 14.36
CA GLN A 261 12.92 -6.40 14.24
C GLN A 261 12.20 -7.71 13.97
N THR A 262 11.02 -7.91 14.59
CA THR A 262 10.17 -9.08 14.34
C THR A 262 9.69 -9.08 12.89
N LYS A 263 9.13 -7.94 12.42
CA LYS A 263 8.68 -7.78 11.03
C LYS A 263 9.80 -8.06 10.04
N VAL A 264 10.99 -7.48 10.24
CA VAL A 264 12.15 -7.69 9.37
C VAL A 264 12.57 -9.17 9.33
N HIS A 265 12.58 -9.86 10.47
CA HIS A 265 12.93 -11.28 10.53
C HIS A 265 11.94 -12.14 9.74
N ASP A 266 10.64 -11.99 10.01
CA ASP A 266 9.61 -12.86 9.43
C ASP A 266 9.37 -12.56 7.94
N LEU A 267 9.42 -11.28 7.53
CA LEU A 267 9.38 -10.91 6.11
C LEU A 267 10.58 -11.48 5.34
N ARG A 268 11.78 -11.49 5.94
CA ARG A 268 12.96 -12.11 5.32
C ARG A 268 12.74 -13.62 5.13
N ASN A 269 12.20 -14.32 6.14
CA ASN A 269 11.89 -15.74 6.03
C ASN A 269 10.88 -16.03 4.90
N VAL A 270 9.80 -15.26 4.85
CA VAL A 270 8.76 -15.38 3.82
C VAL A 270 9.33 -15.08 2.42
N LEU A 271 10.17 -14.06 2.28
CA LEU A 271 10.80 -13.73 1.00
C LEU A 271 11.77 -14.85 0.55
N ASP A 272 12.51 -15.45 1.48
CA ASP A 272 13.37 -16.59 1.18
C ASP A 272 12.57 -17.84 0.80
N ASP A 273 11.39 -18.05 1.41
CA ASP A 273 10.46 -19.13 1.01
C ASP A 273 9.96 -18.92 -0.40
N TRP A 274 9.52 -17.70 -0.71
CA TRP A 274 9.12 -17.33 -2.05
C TRP A 274 10.22 -17.60 -3.08
N LYS A 275 11.46 -17.16 -2.81
CA LYS A 275 12.60 -17.39 -3.71
C LYS A 275 12.91 -18.87 -3.90
N ARG A 276 12.77 -19.69 -2.85
CA ARG A 276 12.96 -21.15 -2.96
C ARG A 276 11.88 -21.76 -3.84
N PHE A 277 10.61 -21.42 -3.59
CA PHE A 277 9.48 -21.86 -4.40
C PHE A 277 9.61 -21.44 -5.87
N ALA A 278 9.98 -20.17 -6.11
CA ALA A 278 10.08 -19.60 -7.45
C ALA A 278 11.16 -20.26 -8.33
N LYS A 279 12.14 -20.96 -7.74
CA LYS A 279 13.19 -21.70 -8.48
C LYS A 279 12.67 -22.98 -9.14
N PHE A 280 11.57 -23.57 -8.67
CA PHE A 280 11.05 -24.81 -9.23
C PHE A 280 10.22 -24.53 -10.48
N PRO A 281 10.36 -25.32 -11.57
CA PRO A 281 9.45 -25.31 -12.71
C PRO A 281 8.00 -25.58 -12.28
N MET A 282 7.02 -25.03 -13.00
CA MET A 282 5.61 -25.11 -12.61
C MET A 282 5.11 -26.56 -12.55
N GLU A 283 5.64 -27.41 -13.42
CA GLU A 283 5.35 -28.83 -13.54
C GLU A 283 5.85 -29.62 -12.30
N GLU A 284 6.95 -29.17 -11.68
CA GLU A 284 7.56 -29.80 -10.50
C GLU A 284 6.99 -29.29 -9.17
N ARG A 285 6.27 -28.16 -9.19
CA ARG A 285 5.62 -27.59 -7.99
C ARG A 285 4.44 -28.42 -7.49
N SER A 286 3.82 -29.22 -8.36
CA SER A 286 2.65 -30.04 -8.03
C SER A 286 2.95 -31.20 -7.06
N GLY A 287 4.22 -31.54 -6.86
CA GLY A 287 4.66 -32.66 -6.01
C GLY A 287 5.40 -32.26 -4.72
N VAL A 288 5.59 -30.96 -4.47
CA VAL A 288 6.34 -30.46 -3.31
C VAL A 288 5.45 -29.57 -2.46
N SER A 289 5.24 -29.95 -1.20
CA SER A 289 4.56 -29.09 -0.23
C SER A 289 5.48 -27.92 0.11
N PHE A 290 5.09 -26.71 -0.31
CA PHE A 290 5.73 -25.49 0.14
C PHE A 290 4.83 -24.84 1.17
N ASP A 291 5.27 -24.88 2.42
CA ASP A 291 4.66 -24.10 3.49
C ASP A 291 5.52 -22.89 3.76
N TRP A 292 4.86 -21.75 4.03
CA TRP A 292 5.55 -20.63 4.64
C TRP A 292 6.16 -21.08 5.96
N ARG A 293 7.40 -20.66 6.23
CA ARG A 293 7.92 -20.56 7.59
C ARG A 293 7.18 -19.41 8.29
N SER A 294 5.88 -19.63 8.52
CA SER A 294 4.92 -18.72 9.16
C SER A 294 5.50 -18.14 10.45
N PRO A 295 5.13 -16.90 10.84
CA PRO A 295 5.91 -16.15 11.82
C PRO A 295 5.93 -16.83 13.19
N ARG A 296 7.05 -16.65 13.89
CA ARG A 296 7.17 -17.08 15.28
C ARG A 296 6.09 -16.37 16.12
N VAL A 297 5.78 -16.93 17.30
CA VAL A 297 4.73 -16.57 18.28
C VAL A 297 4.41 -15.05 18.49
N ARG A 298 5.27 -14.13 18.06
CA ARG A 298 5.13 -12.67 18.21
C ARG A 298 4.34 -11.93 17.11
N CYS A 299 4.00 -12.58 16.01
CA CYS A 299 2.98 -12.07 15.09
C CYS A 299 1.72 -12.95 15.25
N ARG A 300 0.89 -12.66 16.25
CA ARG A 300 -0.44 -13.25 16.48
C ARG A 300 -1.34 -12.24 17.16
#